data_AF-A0A8H9QA92-F1
#
_entry.id   AF-A0A8H9QA92-F1
#
_cell.length_a   1.000
_cell.length_b   1.000
_cell.length_c   1.000
_cell.angle_alpha   90.00
_cell.angle_beta   90.00
_cell.angle_gamma   90.00
#
_symmetry.space_group_name_H-M   'P 1'
#
loop_
_entity.id
_entity.type
_entity.pdbx_description
1 polymer ?
#
loop_
_entity_poly.entity_id
_entity_poly.type
_entity_poly.pdbx_seq_one_letter_code
_entity_poly.pdbx_strand_id
1 'polypeptide(L)'
;MKIDKKLNLVCSISRDDGSLIYVHTSPFPYEVVEEHCLMLGSLFTSFIAQVGGLGAARVAAMMLRKKIKKEQELTGQDGPNIVDEIQRQTTVIFNDNGQWKSVPLDSAMKQGIISADEFREVEGEIVFFMVSSAIQKPELIKPTVGSVIGMFGGQLTLSTATEWRGSLLTSKTDTDTPNQTAPQETSFIPS
;
A
#
# COMPACT_ATOMS: atom_id res chain seq x y z
N MET A 1 -13.60 -10.38 -23.04
CA MET A 1 -12.46 -9.52 -22.69
C MET A 1 -12.17 -9.70 -21.21
N LYS A 2 -11.16 -10.51 -20.83
CA LYS A 2 -10.70 -10.58 -19.44
C LYS A 2 -9.82 -9.35 -19.22
N ILE A 3 -10.35 -8.34 -18.53
CA ILE A 3 -9.51 -7.27 -18.02
C ILE A 3 -8.60 -7.95 -16.99
N ASP A 4 -7.30 -7.98 -17.25
CA ASP A 4 -6.30 -8.44 -16.30
C ASP A 4 -6.25 -7.41 -15.16
N LYS A 5 -7.20 -7.55 -14.22
CA LYS A 5 -7.34 -6.63 -13.10
C LYS A 5 -6.26 -6.98 -12.09
N LYS A 6 -5.05 -6.47 -12.32
CA LYS A 6 -3.97 -6.49 -11.34
C LYS A 6 -4.46 -5.76 -10.10
N LEU A 7 -4.32 -6.44 -8.98
CA LEU A 7 -4.67 -5.93 -7.68
C LEU A 7 -3.53 -5.02 -7.22
N ASN A 8 -3.85 -3.79 -6.84
CA ASN A 8 -2.95 -2.74 -6.38
C ASN A 8 -3.16 -2.48 -4.90
N LEU A 9 -2.20 -1.82 -4.26
CA LEU A 9 -2.27 -1.34 -2.88
C LEU A 9 -2.54 0.16 -2.86
N VAL A 10 -3.39 0.59 -1.94
CA VAL A 10 -3.49 1.99 -1.50
C VAL A 10 -3.30 2.04 0.00
N CYS A 11 -2.29 2.78 0.46
CA CYS A 11 -2.13 3.18 1.86
C CYS A 11 -2.53 4.65 2.02
N SER A 12 -2.97 5.04 3.21
CA SER A 12 -3.29 6.43 3.56
C SER A 12 -2.42 6.90 4.70
N ILE A 13 -1.97 8.15 4.61
CA ILE A 13 -1.24 8.87 5.65
C ILE A 13 -2.10 10.08 6.03
N SER A 14 -2.40 10.19 7.32
CA SER A 14 -3.15 11.31 7.88
C SER A 14 -2.18 12.27 8.56
N ARG A 15 -2.18 13.53 8.14
CA ARG A 15 -1.36 14.58 8.76
C ARG A 15 -2.09 15.23 9.93
N ASP A 16 -1.32 15.87 10.80
CA ASP A 16 -1.84 16.62 11.95
C ASP A 16 -2.77 17.78 11.54
N ASP A 17 -2.60 18.33 10.33
CA ASP A 17 -3.46 19.38 9.76
C ASP A 17 -4.77 18.83 9.16
N GLY A 18 -5.00 17.52 9.26
CA GLY A 18 -6.17 16.82 8.72
C GLY A 18 -6.10 16.53 7.22
N SER A 19 -5.02 16.91 6.53
CA SER A 19 -4.83 16.56 5.13
C SER A 19 -4.45 15.09 4.97
N LEU A 20 -4.86 14.50 3.84
CA LEU A 20 -4.64 13.10 3.53
C LEU A 20 -3.70 12.96 2.34
N ILE A 21 -2.75 12.05 2.45
CA ILE A 21 -1.96 11.53 1.33
C ILE A 21 -2.35 10.07 1.12
N TYR A 22 -2.52 9.69 -0.14
CA TYR A 22 -2.63 8.29 -0.52
C TYR A 22 -1.36 7.85 -1.25
N VAL A 23 -0.84 6.69 -0.89
CA VAL A 23 0.28 6.05 -1.56
C VAL A 23 -0.25 4.83 -2.31
N HIS A 24 -0.37 4.96 -3.62
CA HIS A 24 -0.82 3.89 -4.51
C HIS A 24 0.39 3.13 -5.05
N THR A 25 0.38 1.80 -4.95
CA THR A 25 1.46 0.97 -5.46
C THR A 25 0.91 -0.18 -6.30
N SER A 26 1.48 -0.35 -7.49
CA SER A 26 1.20 -1.50 -8.35
C SER A 26 2.18 -2.65 -8.08
N PRO A 27 1.81 -3.92 -8.32
CA PRO A 27 2.73 -5.05 -8.14
C PRO A 27 3.89 -4.99 -9.14
N PHE A 28 4.98 -5.69 -8.83
CA PHE A 28 6.13 -5.77 -9.73
C PHE A 28 5.75 -6.26 -11.13
N PRO A 29 6.33 -5.67 -12.20
CA PRO A 29 6.34 -6.26 -13.53
C PRO A 29 6.98 -7.66 -13.52
N TYR A 30 6.61 -8.50 -14.49
CA TYR A 30 7.04 -9.90 -14.51
C TYR A 30 8.56 -10.03 -14.66
N GLU A 31 9.14 -9.19 -15.51
CA GLU A 31 10.58 -9.10 -15.78
C GLU A 31 11.40 -8.80 -14.51
N VAL A 32 10.89 -7.95 -13.62
CA VAL A 32 11.52 -7.64 -12.33
C VAL A 32 11.44 -8.85 -11.41
N VAL A 33 10.29 -9.54 -11.39
CA VAL A 33 10.11 -10.75 -10.59
C VAL A 33 11.06 -11.85 -11.04
N GLU A 34 11.25 -12.01 -12.35
CA GLU A 34 12.19 -12.97 -12.93
C GLU A 34 13.63 -12.65 -12.54
N GLU A 35 14.06 -11.38 -12.69
CA GLU A 35 15.40 -10.91 -12.33
C GLU A 35 15.72 -11.11 -10.83
N HIS A 36 14.75 -10.86 -9.95
CA HIS A 36 14.96 -10.90 -8.49
C HIS A 36 14.33 -12.10 -7.78
N CYS A 37 13.96 -13.16 -8.51
CA CYS A 37 13.13 -14.26 -7.99
C CYS A 37 13.69 -14.92 -6.71
N LEU A 38 15.00 -15.15 -6.63
CA LEU A 38 15.65 -15.76 -5.46
C LEU A 38 15.61 -14.84 -4.23
N MET A 39 15.86 -13.54 -4.43
CA MET A 39 15.79 -12.55 -3.36
C MET A 39 14.35 -12.45 -2.84
N LEU A 40 13.38 -12.30 -3.74
CA LEU A 40 11.95 -12.19 -3.44
C LEU A 40 11.42 -13.43 -2.71
N GLY A 41 11.72 -14.63 -3.23
CA GLY A 41 11.29 -15.89 -2.63
C GLY A 41 11.81 -16.06 -1.21
N SER A 42 13.11 -15.84 -0.99
CA SER A 42 13.68 -15.97 0.36
C SER A 42 13.22 -14.85 1.31
N LEU A 43 12.89 -13.65 0.80
CA LEU A 43 12.32 -12.58 1.62
C LEU A 43 10.89 -12.94 2.04
N PHE A 44 10.06 -13.44 1.11
CA PHE A 44 8.73 -13.97 1.40
C PHE A 44 8.77 -15.10 2.43
N THR A 45 9.68 -16.07 2.29
CA THR A 45 9.87 -17.13 3.30
C THR A 45 10.20 -16.53 4.67
N SER A 46 11.03 -15.49 4.73
CA SER A 46 11.39 -14.85 5.99
C SER A 46 10.20 -14.13 6.64
N PHE A 47 9.29 -13.53 5.85
CA PHE A 47 8.04 -12.96 6.36
C PHE A 47 7.21 -14.01 7.10
N ILE A 48 7.04 -15.19 6.52
CA ILE A 48 6.20 -16.23 7.09
C ILE A 48 6.88 -16.97 8.24
N ALA A 49 8.14 -17.37 8.06
CA ALA A 49 8.81 -18.29 8.98
C ALA A 49 9.44 -17.61 10.20
N GLN A 50 9.88 -16.34 10.09
CA GLN A 50 10.62 -15.67 11.17
C GLN A 50 9.78 -14.64 11.92
N VAL A 51 8.90 -13.92 11.22
CA VAL A 51 8.16 -12.79 11.80
C VAL A 51 6.67 -13.09 11.93
N GLY A 52 6.10 -13.83 10.98
CA GLY A 52 4.66 -14.00 10.82
C GLY A 52 4.06 -12.83 10.03
N GLY A 53 2.95 -13.11 9.31
CA GLY A 53 2.38 -12.18 8.33
C GLY A 53 2.07 -10.77 8.88
N LEU A 54 1.50 -10.68 10.09
CA LEU A 54 1.16 -9.40 10.71
C LEU A 54 2.39 -8.55 11.02
N GLY A 55 3.40 -9.15 11.66
CA GLY A 55 4.64 -8.44 11.98
C GLY A 55 5.46 -8.12 10.74
N ALA A 56 5.42 -9.00 9.72
CA ALA A 56 6.15 -8.83 8.47
C ALA A 56 5.78 -7.53 7.76
N ALA A 57 4.49 -7.17 7.72
CA ALA A 57 4.05 -5.91 7.11
C ALA A 57 4.73 -4.67 7.73
N ARG A 58 5.07 -4.69 9.02
CA ARG A 58 5.74 -3.55 9.69
C ARG A 58 7.24 -3.51 9.49
N VAL A 59 7.89 -4.65 9.22
CA VAL A 59 9.35 -4.75 9.14
C VAL A 59 9.88 -5.10 7.75
N ALA A 60 9.01 -5.33 6.78
CA ALA A 60 9.36 -5.80 5.44
C ALA A 60 10.40 -4.89 4.74
N ALA A 61 10.22 -3.58 4.83
CA ALA A 61 11.18 -2.61 4.29
C ALA A 61 12.57 -2.73 4.91
N MET A 62 12.65 -2.90 6.24
CA MET A 62 13.92 -3.11 6.95
C MET A 62 14.57 -4.45 6.58
N MET A 63 13.76 -5.51 6.45
CA MET A 63 14.25 -6.82 6.02
C MET A 63 14.81 -6.79 4.60
N LEU A 64 14.14 -6.08 3.69
CA LEU A 64 14.60 -5.88 2.32
C LEU A 64 15.94 -5.13 2.29
N ARG A 65 16.03 -3.98 2.97
CA ARG A 65 17.28 -3.18 3.05
C ARG A 65 18.43 -4.00 3.63
N LYS A 66 18.18 -4.78 4.69
CA LYS A 66 19.20 -5.67 5.29
C LYS A 66 19.66 -6.75 4.32
N LYS A 67 18.75 -7.28 3.50
CA LYS A 67 19.07 -8.30 2.50
C LYS A 67 19.90 -7.75 1.35
N ILE A 68 19.50 -6.60 0.81
CA ILE A 68 20.26 -5.89 -0.24
C ILE A 68 21.67 -5.58 0.26
N LYS A 69 21.79 -4.99 1.46
CA LYS A 69 23.10 -4.67 2.04
C LYS A 69 24.01 -5.90 2.13
N LYS A 70 23.48 -7.02 2.60
CA LYS A 70 24.23 -8.28 2.70
C LYS A 70 24.71 -8.78 1.33
N GLU A 71 23.87 -8.66 0.31
CA GLU A 71 24.21 -9.06 -1.06
C GLU A 71 25.29 -8.16 -1.66
N GLN A 72 25.18 -6.83 -1.47
CA GLN A 72 26.20 -5.87 -1.87
C GLN A 72 27.55 -6.13 -1.19
N GLU A 73 27.55 -6.48 0.09
CA GLU A 73 28.78 -6.87 0.82
C GLU A 73 29.43 -8.15 0.26
N LEU A 74 28.64 -9.06 -0.32
CA LEU A 74 29.12 -10.32 -0.89
C LEU A 74 29.61 -10.17 -2.34
N THR A 75 28.91 -9.39 -3.15
CA THR A 75 29.17 -9.28 -4.60
C THR A 75 29.99 -8.04 -4.97
N GLY A 76 30.02 -7.02 -4.10
CA GLY A 76 30.61 -5.71 -4.38
C GLY A 76 29.86 -4.90 -5.44
N GLN A 77 28.67 -5.33 -5.87
CA GLN A 77 27.88 -4.61 -6.85
C GLN A 77 27.06 -3.50 -6.18
N ASP A 78 27.28 -2.28 -6.63
CA ASP A 78 26.49 -1.11 -6.25
C ASP A 78 25.85 -0.53 -7.51
N GLY A 79 24.54 -0.76 -7.66
CA GLY A 79 23.79 -0.43 -8.85
C GLY A 79 22.28 -0.41 -8.57
N PRO A 80 21.45 -0.13 -9.61
CA PRO A 80 20.01 -0.15 -9.46
C PRO A 80 19.55 -1.48 -8.86
N ASN A 81 18.65 -1.40 -7.89
CA ASN A 81 18.15 -2.56 -7.19
C ASN A 81 16.62 -2.51 -7.10
N ILE A 82 16.06 -3.54 -6.48
CA ILE A 82 14.60 -3.69 -6.37
C ILE A 82 13.91 -2.54 -5.62
N VAL A 83 14.62 -1.77 -4.78
CA VAL A 83 14.07 -0.55 -4.15
C VAL A 83 13.77 0.52 -5.21
N ASP A 84 14.60 0.66 -6.23
CA ASP A 84 14.35 1.61 -7.32
C ASP A 84 13.11 1.19 -8.11
N GLU A 85 12.86 -0.11 -8.25
CA GLU A 85 11.63 -0.60 -8.86
C GLU A 85 10.40 -0.36 -8.00
N ILE A 86 10.49 -0.56 -6.69
CA ILE A 86 9.40 -0.21 -5.75
C ILE A 86 9.05 1.27 -5.92
N GLN A 87 10.05 2.16 -5.96
CA GLN A 87 9.82 3.59 -6.18
C GLN A 87 9.15 3.88 -7.52
N ARG A 88 9.55 3.18 -8.60
CA ARG A 88 8.92 3.34 -9.93
C ARG A 88 7.46 2.89 -9.95
N GLN A 89 7.09 1.89 -9.16
CA GLN A 89 5.72 1.38 -9.08
C GLN A 89 4.83 2.10 -8.06
N THR A 90 5.38 3.07 -7.33
CA THR A 90 4.66 3.84 -6.31
C THR A 90 4.34 5.26 -6.77
N THR A 91 3.07 5.62 -6.67
CA THR A 91 2.52 6.95 -6.97
C THR A 91 1.92 7.56 -5.71
N VAL A 92 2.27 8.81 -5.44
CA VAL A 92 1.71 9.61 -4.36
C VAL A 92 0.55 10.43 -4.90
N ILE A 93 -0.60 10.35 -4.24
CA ILE A 93 -1.83 11.05 -4.58
C ILE A 93 -2.17 11.98 -3.42
N PHE A 94 -2.32 13.26 -3.71
CA PHE A 94 -2.48 14.31 -2.69
C PHE A 94 -3.49 15.35 -3.14
N ASN A 95 -4.09 16.05 -2.19
CA ASN A 95 -4.98 17.15 -2.45
C ASN A 95 -4.19 18.47 -2.48
N ASP A 96 -4.28 19.19 -3.59
CA ASP A 96 -3.74 20.54 -3.74
C ASP A 96 -4.90 21.51 -3.96
N ASN A 97 -5.27 22.25 -2.91
CA ASN A 97 -6.31 23.27 -2.94
C ASN A 97 -7.64 22.76 -3.53
N GLY A 98 -8.09 21.59 -3.09
CA GLY A 98 -9.32 20.95 -3.55
C GLY A 98 -9.17 20.07 -4.80
N GLN A 99 -7.99 20.06 -5.44
CA GLN A 99 -7.73 19.22 -6.60
C GLN A 99 -6.85 18.03 -6.26
N TRP A 100 -7.36 16.82 -6.49
CA TRP A 100 -6.55 15.60 -6.35
C TRP A 100 -5.55 15.47 -7.50
N LYS A 101 -4.27 15.49 -7.15
CA LYS A 101 -3.11 15.33 -8.04
C LYS A 101 -2.38 14.03 -7.73
N SER A 102 -1.60 13.54 -8.69
CA SER A 102 -0.78 12.35 -8.53
C SER A 102 0.60 12.58 -9.13
N VAL A 103 1.65 12.17 -8.43
CA VAL A 103 3.04 12.24 -8.89
C VAL A 103 3.80 10.97 -8.48
N PRO A 104 4.82 10.52 -9.24
CA PRO A 104 5.67 9.40 -8.81
C PRO A 104 6.33 9.68 -7.46
N LEU A 105 6.59 8.63 -6.66
CA LEU A 105 7.16 8.76 -5.31
C LEU A 105 8.45 9.59 -5.28
N ASP A 106 9.40 9.32 -6.16
CA ASP A 106 10.67 10.08 -6.24
C ASP A 106 10.42 11.59 -6.46
N SER A 107 9.47 11.94 -7.32
CA SER A 107 9.10 13.34 -7.55
C SER A 107 8.38 13.94 -6.33
N ALA A 108 7.51 13.18 -5.67
CA ALA A 108 6.82 13.61 -4.46
C ALA A 108 7.81 13.96 -3.34
N MET A 109 8.81 13.09 -3.13
CA MET A 109 9.86 13.27 -2.15
C MET A 109 10.72 14.50 -2.46
N LYS A 110 11.15 14.66 -3.72
CA LYS A 110 11.94 15.83 -4.17
C LYS A 110 11.19 17.15 -4.04
N GLN A 111 9.88 17.14 -4.22
CA GLN A 111 9.01 18.32 -4.10
C GLN A 111 8.56 18.59 -2.66
N GLY A 112 8.92 17.73 -1.70
CA GLY A 112 8.45 17.84 -0.31
C GLY A 112 6.95 17.59 -0.14
N ILE A 113 6.31 16.94 -1.12
CA ILE A 113 4.87 16.58 -1.05
C ILE A 113 4.65 15.50 0.00
N ILE A 114 5.61 14.59 0.16
CA ILE A 114 5.68 13.58 1.23
C ILE A 114 7.11 13.57 1.76
N SER A 115 7.26 13.50 3.07
CA SER A 115 8.55 13.39 3.75
C SER A 115 9.00 11.92 3.88
N ALA A 116 10.28 11.73 4.19
CA ALA A 116 10.82 10.39 4.42
C ALA A 116 10.22 9.69 5.64
N ASP A 117 9.84 10.46 6.67
CA ASP A 117 9.24 9.90 7.88
C ASP A 117 7.79 9.50 7.63
N GLU A 118 7.00 10.33 6.93
CA GLU A 118 5.64 9.97 6.48
C GLU A 118 5.67 8.73 5.58
N PHE A 119 6.57 8.66 4.61
CA PHE A 119 6.67 7.48 3.75
C PHE A 119 7.05 6.21 4.54
N ARG A 120 7.89 6.34 5.57
CA ARG A 120 8.29 5.21 6.42
C ARG A 120 7.12 4.59 7.17
N GLU A 121 6.03 5.33 7.40
CA GLU A 121 4.83 4.79 8.03
C GLU A 121 4.17 3.67 7.22
N VAL A 122 4.26 3.77 5.88
CA VAL A 122 3.58 2.87 4.93
C VAL A 122 4.54 2.00 4.11
N GLU A 123 5.84 2.27 4.17
CA GLU A 123 6.85 1.59 3.38
C GLU A 123 6.86 0.07 3.64
N GLY A 124 6.66 -0.34 4.90
CA GLY A 124 6.58 -1.75 5.25
C GLY A 124 5.45 -2.48 4.53
N GLU A 125 4.25 -1.91 4.56
CA GLU A 125 3.05 -2.45 3.92
C GLU A 125 3.24 -2.56 2.41
N ILE A 126 3.90 -1.57 1.80
CA ILE A 126 4.26 -1.55 0.38
C ILE A 126 5.19 -2.70 0.02
N VAL A 127 6.31 -2.86 0.74
CA VAL A 127 7.27 -3.94 0.48
C VAL A 127 6.61 -5.30 0.71
N PHE A 128 5.84 -5.44 1.78
CA PHE A 128 5.12 -6.68 2.09
C PHE A 128 4.14 -7.06 0.98
N PHE A 129 3.36 -6.09 0.50
CA PHE A 129 2.43 -6.29 -0.62
C PHE A 129 3.15 -6.71 -1.89
N MET A 130 4.20 -5.98 -2.31
CA MET A 130 4.86 -6.23 -3.58
C MET A 130 5.57 -7.59 -3.60
N VAL A 131 6.29 -7.93 -2.52
CA VAL A 131 6.98 -9.22 -2.38
C VAL A 131 5.97 -10.37 -2.32
N SER A 132 4.89 -10.23 -1.53
CA SER A 132 3.88 -11.28 -1.43
C SER A 132 3.13 -11.49 -2.75
N SER A 133 2.82 -10.41 -3.46
CA SER A 133 2.17 -10.45 -4.78
C SER A 133 3.04 -11.05 -5.88
N ALA A 134 4.37 -10.98 -5.75
CA ALA A 134 5.29 -11.60 -6.69
C ALA A 134 5.37 -13.14 -6.54
N ILE A 135 5.04 -13.68 -5.36
CA ILE A 135 5.25 -15.09 -5.03
C ILE A 135 3.93 -15.88 -4.92
N GLN A 136 2.91 -15.28 -4.33
CA GLN A 136 1.63 -15.94 -4.09
C GLN A 136 0.73 -15.92 -5.33
N LYS A 137 -0.17 -16.92 -5.40
CA LYS A 137 -1.22 -16.92 -6.42
C LYS A 137 -2.20 -15.74 -6.20
N PRO A 138 -2.73 -15.12 -7.27
CA PRO A 138 -3.63 -13.97 -7.16
C PRO A 138 -4.82 -14.18 -6.21
N GLU A 139 -5.42 -15.37 -6.21
CA GLU A 139 -6.56 -15.72 -5.36
C GLU A 139 -6.23 -15.73 -3.85
N LEU A 140 -4.95 -15.84 -3.48
CA LEU A 140 -4.50 -15.84 -2.09
C LEU A 140 -4.18 -14.45 -1.57
N ILE A 141 -3.92 -13.47 -2.45
CA ILE A 141 -3.50 -12.12 -2.04
C ILE A 141 -4.57 -11.45 -1.19
N LYS A 142 -5.82 -11.44 -1.65
CA LYS A 142 -6.92 -10.80 -0.92
C LYS A 142 -7.13 -11.41 0.49
N PRO A 143 -7.31 -12.73 0.67
CA PRO A 143 -7.53 -13.30 2.00
C PRO A 143 -6.30 -13.29 2.92
N THR A 144 -5.07 -13.20 2.39
CA THR A 144 -3.85 -13.18 3.21
C THR A 144 -3.30 -11.77 3.37
N VAL A 145 -2.70 -11.23 2.32
CA VAL A 145 -2.09 -9.90 2.26
C VAL A 145 -3.12 -8.81 2.55
N GLY A 146 -4.31 -8.90 1.95
CA GLY A 146 -5.39 -7.93 2.16
C GLY A 146 -5.87 -7.86 3.61
N SER A 147 -5.99 -9.01 4.27
CA SER A 147 -6.38 -9.08 5.69
C SER A 147 -5.35 -8.40 6.59
N VAL A 148 -4.06 -8.62 6.35
CA VAL A 148 -2.97 -7.99 7.12
C VAL A 148 -2.93 -6.48 6.87
N ILE A 149 -2.95 -6.07 5.60
CA ILE A 149 -2.88 -4.66 5.22
C ILE A 149 -4.09 -3.87 5.74
N GLY A 150 -5.28 -4.48 5.73
CA GLY A 150 -6.49 -3.86 6.26
C GLY A 150 -6.40 -3.51 7.75
N MET A 151 -5.62 -4.26 8.54
CA MET A 151 -5.39 -3.94 9.96
C MET A 151 -4.57 -2.66 10.15
N PHE A 152 -3.83 -2.23 9.12
CA PHE A 152 -3.02 -1.02 9.11
C PHE A 152 -3.64 0.10 8.24
N GLY A 153 -4.94 0.00 7.94
CA GLY A 153 -5.66 1.02 7.17
C GLY A 153 -5.35 1.05 5.68
N GLY A 154 -4.58 0.09 5.16
CA GLY A 154 -4.39 -0.06 3.73
C GLY A 154 -5.53 -0.83 3.07
N GLN A 155 -5.64 -0.72 1.75
CA GLN A 155 -6.67 -1.39 0.97
C GLN A 155 -6.15 -1.92 -0.35
N LEU A 156 -6.74 -3.03 -0.80
CA LEU A 156 -6.47 -3.59 -2.11
C LEU A 156 -7.52 -3.08 -3.09
N THR A 157 -7.07 -2.58 -4.25
CA THR A 157 -7.94 -2.01 -5.28
C THR A 157 -7.60 -2.54 -6.66
N LEU A 158 -8.60 -2.64 -7.53
CA LEU A 158 -8.40 -2.96 -8.95
C LEU A 158 -8.19 -1.70 -9.81
N SER A 159 -8.29 -0.52 -9.19
CA SER A 159 -8.12 0.76 -9.86
C SER A 159 -6.63 1.08 -10.01
N THR A 160 -6.23 1.56 -11.18
CA THR A 160 -4.94 2.22 -11.38
C THR A 160 -4.85 3.50 -10.51
N ALA A 161 -3.64 4.04 -10.32
CA ALA A 161 -3.46 5.28 -9.57
C ALA A 161 -4.30 6.43 -10.13
N THR A 162 -4.42 6.51 -11.46
CA THR A 162 -5.21 7.54 -12.15
C THR A 162 -6.72 7.36 -11.92
N GLU A 163 -7.23 6.13 -12.02
CA GLU A 163 -8.64 5.82 -11.75
C GLU A 163 -8.97 6.04 -10.27
N TRP A 164 -8.07 5.63 -9.36
CA TRP A 164 -8.21 5.87 -7.92
C TRP A 164 -8.30 7.36 -7.61
N ARG A 165 -7.34 8.16 -8.11
CA ARG A 165 -7.37 9.63 -8.00
C ARG A 165 -8.67 10.21 -8.57
N GLY A 166 -9.14 9.71 -9.71
CA GLY A 166 -10.41 10.12 -10.31
C GLY A 166 -11.61 9.84 -9.39
N SER A 167 -11.60 8.69 -8.69
CA SER A 167 -12.67 8.32 -7.76
C SER A 167 -12.73 9.22 -6.52
N LEU A 168 -11.59 9.76 -6.07
CA LEU A 168 -11.54 10.69 -4.93
C LEU A 168 -12.25 12.02 -5.20
N LEU A 169 -12.37 12.44 -6.47
CA LEU A 169 -13.15 13.62 -6.86
C LEU A 169 -14.66 13.38 -6.76
N THR A 170 -15.08 12.12 -6.92
CA THR A 170 -16.50 11.71 -6.86
C THR A 170 -16.92 11.24 -5.48
N SER A 171 -15.96 10.93 -4.62
CA SER A 171 -16.19 10.59 -3.22
C SER A 171 -16.65 11.85 -2.50
N LYS A 172 -17.96 12.09 -2.49
CA LYS A 172 -18.55 13.07 -1.60
C LYS A 172 -18.13 12.70 -0.19
N THR A 173 -17.57 13.65 0.55
CA THR A 173 -17.54 13.57 2.00
C THR A 173 -19.00 13.39 2.41
N ASP A 174 -19.37 12.25 3.00
CA ASP A 174 -20.65 12.10 3.68
C ASP A 174 -20.68 13.16 4.78
N THR A 175 -21.19 14.33 4.42
CA THR A 175 -21.53 15.38 5.35
C THR A 175 -22.96 15.06 5.73
N ASP A 176 -23.12 14.60 6.96
CA ASP A 176 -24.39 14.33 7.65
C ASP A 176 -25.29 13.27 7.00
N THR A 177 -25.08 12.01 7.34
CA THR A 177 -26.23 11.11 7.55
C THR A 177 -26.96 11.66 8.77
N PRO A 178 -28.20 12.21 8.67
CA PRO A 178 -28.96 12.52 9.86
C PRO A 178 -29.15 11.19 10.59
N ASN A 179 -28.74 11.14 11.85
CA ASN A 179 -29.15 10.07 12.76
C ASN A 179 -30.68 10.02 12.66
N GLN A 180 -31.20 9.03 11.96
CA GLN A 180 -32.62 8.76 11.94
C GLN A 180 -32.91 8.25 13.35
N THR A 181 -33.34 9.16 14.23
CA THR A 181 -33.81 8.83 15.56
C THR A 181 -34.87 7.75 15.36
N ALA A 182 -34.56 6.52 15.78
CA ALA A 182 -35.56 5.47 15.78
C ALA A 182 -36.78 5.98 16.55
N PRO A 183 -38.01 5.87 16.02
CA PRO A 183 -39.19 6.26 16.77
C PRO A 183 -39.21 5.46 18.08
N GLN A 184 -39.28 6.16 19.21
CA GLN A 184 -39.43 5.55 20.52
C GLN A 184 -40.65 4.62 20.50
N GLU A 185 -40.44 3.33 20.73
CA GLU A 185 -41.53 2.42 21.06
C GLU A 185 -42.10 2.85 22.42
N THR A 186 -43.23 3.55 22.39
CA THR A 186 -44.06 3.73 23.57
C THR A 186 -44.69 2.39 23.92
N SER A 187 -44.07 1.67 24.85
CA SER A 187 -44.67 0.50 25.50
C SER A 187 -45.85 0.96 26.36
N PHE A 188 -47.07 0.77 25.87
CA PHE A 188 -48.28 0.91 26.69
C PHE A 188 -48.47 -0.39 27.49
N ILE A 189 -48.31 -0.32 28.81
CA ILE A 189 -48.79 -1.36 29.73
C ILE A 189 -50.20 -0.93 30.17
N PRO A 190 -51.28 -1.69 29.85
CA PRO A 190 -52.60 -1.41 30.39
C PRO A 190 -52.68 -1.84 31.86
N SER A 191 -53.32 -1.00 32.68
CA SER A 191 -53.65 -1.25 34.09
C SER A 191 -54.69 -2.35 34.28
#